data_AF-A0A969UVA8-F1
#
_entry.id   AF-A0A969UVA8-F1
#
_cell.length_a   1.000
_cell.length_b   1.000
_cell.length_c   1.000
_cell.angle_alpha   90.00
_cell.angle_beta   90.00
_cell.angle_gamma   90.00
#
_symmetry.space_group_name_H-M   'P 1'
#
loop_
_entity.id
_entity.type
_entity.pdbx_description
1 polymer ?
#
loop_
_entity_poly.entity_id
_entity_poly.type
_entity_poly.pdbx_seq_one_letter_code
_entity_poly.pdbx_strand_id
1 'polypeptide(L)'
;MNFLFQGDQGYTLLDLFSALREADLEFICMVNQRHWELRNVFQDPQNLPVFWQTVMPQLSIEERLQLFELIAPVHRLLDFWCGQSGQTEPWQMPQTWTLRDWETVRVQVHPQLLTANVKTGLLEAIRQQRSFELSQHLSAPVTGPVSLSPYLAACLLPLWDAPQSFPALVQRALKVRSRDPITLKPVNPHQASQELQDALVNLELDLYVLLIRSGKP
;
A
#
# COMPACT_ATOMS: atom_id res chain seq x y z
N MET A 1 6.67 25.18 -12.91
CA MET A 1 7.53 25.13 -14.11
C MET A 1 8.91 25.63 -13.70
N ASN A 2 9.96 24.81 -13.80
CA ASN A 2 11.30 25.16 -13.34
C ASN A 2 12.11 25.71 -14.53
N PHE A 3 12.40 27.01 -14.54
CA PHE A 3 13.05 27.71 -15.65
C PHE A 3 14.55 27.44 -15.79
N LEU A 4 15.15 26.65 -14.89
CA LEU A 4 16.59 26.39 -14.84
C LEU A 4 17.09 25.30 -15.80
N PHE A 5 16.20 24.50 -16.39
CA PHE A 5 16.58 23.33 -17.21
C PHE A 5 15.90 23.35 -18.58
N GLN A 6 16.09 24.43 -19.34
CA GLN A 6 15.71 24.43 -20.75
C GLN A 6 16.69 23.52 -21.52
N GLY A 7 16.21 22.36 -21.98
CA GLY A 7 16.99 21.40 -22.77
C GLY A 7 17.45 20.14 -22.03
N ASP A 8 17.09 19.98 -20.75
CA ASP A 8 17.24 18.68 -20.08
C ASP A 8 16.25 17.70 -20.70
N GLN A 9 16.77 16.70 -21.43
CA GLN A 9 15.94 15.64 -22.03
C GLN A 9 15.47 14.61 -20.99
N GLY A 10 15.93 14.74 -19.73
CA GLY A 10 15.61 13.80 -18.67
C GLY A 10 16.16 12.41 -18.96
N TYR A 11 15.97 11.51 -18.01
CA TYR A 11 16.23 10.09 -18.17
C TYR A 11 14.87 9.41 -18.24
N THR A 12 14.56 8.75 -19.36
CA THR A 12 13.22 8.19 -19.59
C THR A 12 13.08 6.82 -18.93
N LEU A 13 11.84 6.33 -18.80
CA LEU A 13 11.62 4.96 -18.39
C LEU A 13 12.23 3.94 -19.36
N LEU A 14 12.30 4.25 -20.66
CA LEU A 14 12.98 3.39 -21.63
C LEU A 14 14.50 3.32 -21.36
N ASP A 15 15.12 4.46 -21.06
CA ASP A 15 16.54 4.52 -20.70
C ASP A 15 16.80 3.74 -19.41
N LEU A 16 15.91 3.87 -18.42
CA LEU A 16 15.97 3.13 -17.16
C LEU A 16 16.00 1.62 -17.38
N PHE A 17 15.01 1.07 -18.07
CA PHE A 17 14.95 -0.37 -18.28
C PHE A 17 16.13 -0.88 -19.13
N SER A 18 16.64 -0.05 -20.05
CA SER A 18 17.82 -0.39 -20.83
C SER A 18 19.08 -0.45 -19.96
N ALA A 19 19.30 0.52 -19.07
CA ALA A 19 20.43 0.51 -18.14
C ALA A 19 20.35 -0.62 -17.11
N LEU A 20 19.15 -0.98 -16.64
CA LEU A 20 18.99 -2.15 -15.76
C LEU A 20 19.46 -3.44 -16.45
N ARG A 21 19.06 -3.64 -17.71
CA ARG A 21 19.52 -4.78 -18.51
C ARG A 21 21.03 -4.77 -18.74
N GLU A 22 21.61 -3.62 -19.05
CA GLU A 22 23.06 -3.48 -19.24
C GLU A 22 23.86 -3.74 -17.96
N ALA A 23 23.28 -3.43 -16.80
CA ALA A 23 23.90 -3.64 -15.49
C ALA A 23 23.62 -5.03 -14.87
N ASP A 24 22.90 -5.92 -15.55
CA ASP A 24 22.42 -7.21 -15.02
C ASP A 24 21.59 -7.05 -13.72
N LEU A 25 20.78 -6.00 -13.68
CA LEU A 25 19.86 -5.69 -12.60
C LEU A 25 18.42 -5.96 -13.03
N GLU A 26 17.60 -6.40 -12.08
CA GLU A 26 16.16 -6.54 -12.28
C GLU A 26 15.38 -5.41 -11.60
N PHE A 27 14.33 -4.95 -12.27
CA PHE A 27 13.42 -3.96 -11.72
C PHE A 27 12.52 -4.61 -10.66
N ILE A 28 12.51 -4.05 -9.45
CA ILE A 28 11.62 -4.51 -8.38
C ILE A 28 10.33 -3.69 -8.41
N CYS A 29 10.42 -2.38 -8.21
CA CYS A 29 9.29 -1.46 -8.24
C CYS A 29 9.71 0.01 -8.20
N MET A 30 8.78 0.92 -8.49
CA MET A 30 8.96 2.36 -8.23
C MET A 30 8.84 2.64 -6.72
N VAL A 31 9.59 3.61 -6.19
CA VAL A 31 9.57 3.93 -4.75
C VAL A 31 8.17 4.35 -4.27
N ASN A 32 7.44 5.16 -5.05
CA ASN A 32 6.08 5.61 -4.76
C ASN A 32 5.05 4.94 -5.67
N GLN A 33 4.97 3.61 -5.67
CA GLN A 33 4.22 2.81 -6.66
C GLN A 33 2.82 3.34 -7.00
N ARG A 34 2.04 3.77 -6.00
CA ARG A 34 0.68 4.29 -6.20
C ARG A 34 0.63 5.51 -7.14
N HIS A 35 1.68 6.32 -7.16
CA HIS A 35 1.80 7.46 -8.06
C HIS A 35 2.13 7.08 -9.50
N TRP A 36 2.49 5.83 -9.74
CA TRP A 36 2.84 5.27 -11.04
C TRP A 36 1.74 4.34 -11.57
N GLU A 37 0.61 4.23 -10.87
CA GLU A 37 -0.53 3.42 -11.30
C GLU A 37 -1.27 4.13 -12.45
N LEU A 38 -1.18 3.55 -13.65
CA LEU A 38 -1.77 4.07 -14.88
C LEU A 38 -3.27 4.33 -14.77
N ARG A 39 -4.01 3.52 -14.00
CA ARG A 39 -5.45 3.72 -13.79
C ARG A 39 -5.77 5.05 -13.12
N ASN A 40 -4.86 5.58 -12.30
CA ASN A 40 -5.05 6.84 -11.59
C ASN A 40 -4.91 8.08 -12.49
N VAL A 41 -4.49 7.90 -13.75
CA VAL A 41 -4.47 8.99 -14.75
C VAL A 41 -5.87 9.29 -15.30
N PHE A 42 -6.80 8.33 -15.16
CA PHE A 42 -8.19 8.49 -15.63
C PHE A 42 -9.06 9.13 -14.55
N GLN A 43 -10.09 9.87 -14.97
CA GLN A 43 -11.04 10.52 -14.05
C GLN A 43 -11.81 9.51 -13.18
N ASP A 44 -12.18 8.36 -13.75
CA ASP A 44 -12.79 7.25 -13.05
C ASP A 44 -11.93 5.98 -13.23
N PRO A 45 -11.05 5.66 -12.26
CA PRO A 45 -10.19 4.48 -12.31
C PRO A 45 -10.93 3.15 -12.30
N GLN A 46 -12.20 3.12 -11.85
CA GLN A 46 -13.01 1.90 -11.77
C GLN A 46 -13.85 1.68 -13.02
N ASN A 47 -14.06 2.73 -13.82
CA ASN A 47 -14.84 2.68 -15.06
C ASN A 47 -13.99 3.11 -16.26
N LEU A 48 -12.96 2.33 -16.56
CA LEU A 48 -12.09 2.59 -17.70
C LEU A 48 -12.84 2.34 -19.03
N PRO A 49 -12.50 3.04 -20.12
CA PRO A 49 -12.96 2.67 -21.45
C PRO A 49 -12.63 1.20 -21.79
N VAL A 50 -13.51 0.52 -22.53
CA VAL A 50 -13.41 -0.93 -22.85
C VAL A 50 -12.04 -1.32 -23.41
N PHE A 51 -11.46 -0.47 -24.25
CA PHE A 51 -10.10 -0.64 -24.78
C PHE A 51 -9.07 -0.84 -23.65
N TRP A 52 -9.07 0.07 -22.67
CA TRP A 52 -8.12 0.04 -21.55
C TRP A 52 -8.37 -1.15 -20.62
N GLN A 53 -9.64 -1.52 -20.38
CA GLN A 53 -9.96 -2.71 -19.60
C GLN A 53 -9.38 -3.99 -20.23
N THR A 54 -9.35 -4.05 -21.56
CA THR A 54 -8.86 -5.22 -22.30
C THR A 54 -7.34 -5.24 -22.37
N VAL A 55 -6.71 -4.10 -22.63
CA VAL A 55 -5.26 -3.99 -22.86
C VAL A 55 -4.48 -3.98 -21.55
N MET A 56 -4.92 -3.25 -20.52
CA MET A 56 -4.14 -3.08 -19.28
C MET A 56 -3.66 -4.39 -18.64
N PRO A 57 -4.49 -5.44 -18.50
CA PRO A 57 -4.05 -6.70 -17.90
C PRO A 57 -2.92 -7.40 -18.67
N GLN A 58 -2.78 -7.13 -19.96
CA GLN A 58 -1.82 -7.77 -20.86
C GLN A 58 -0.46 -7.07 -20.87
N LEU A 59 -0.42 -5.81 -20.44
CA LEU A 59 0.81 -5.02 -20.42
C LEU A 59 1.76 -5.50 -19.32
N SER A 60 3.03 -5.63 -19.69
CA SER A 60 4.15 -5.76 -18.76
C SER A 60 4.32 -4.50 -17.91
N ILE A 61 5.07 -4.60 -16.82
CA ILE A 61 5.34 -3.45 -15.95
C ILE A 61 6.09 -2.33 -16.69
N GLU A 62 7.05 -2.69 -17.56
CA GLU A 62 7.80 -1.74 -18.38
C GLU A 62 6.86 -0.97 -19.32
N GLU A 63 5.98 -1.67 -20.05
CA GLU A 63 5.00 -1.03 -20.94
C GLU A 63 4.00 -0.15 -20.18
N ARG A 64 3.54 -0.57 -19.00
CA ARG A 64 2.61 0.22 -18.17
C ARG A 64 3.25 1.53 -17.71
N LEU A 65 4.49 1.48 -17.25
CA LEU A 65 5.23 2.65 -16.79
C LEU A 65 5.53 3.58 -17.97
N GLN A 66 5.97 3.05 -19.12
CA GLN A 66 6.18 3.84 -20.34
C GLN A 66 4.90 4.56 -20.78
N LEU A 67 3.75 3.87 -20.77
CA LEU A 67 2.46 4.50 -21.08
C LEU A 67 2.08 5.58 -20.06
N PHE A 68 2.36 5.35 -18.78
CA PHE A 68 2.17 6.37 -17.74
C PHE A 68 2.99 7.63 -18.06
N GLU A 69 4.27 7.48 -18.37
CA GLU A 69 5.17 8.60 -18.72
C GLU A 69 4.65 9.40 -19.91
N LEU A 70 4.18 8.71 -20.96
CA LEU A 70 3.66 9.34 -22.17
C LEU A 70 2.36 10.11 -21.94
N ILE A 71 1.47 9.59 -21.09
CA ILE A 71 0.15 10.18 -20.87
C ILE A 71 0.21 11.26 -19.77
N ALA A 72 1.00 11.04 -18.73
CA ALA A 72 1.11 11.89 -17.56
C ALA A 72 2.58 12.08 -17.12
N PRO A 73 3.38 12.91 -17.83
CA PRO A 73 4.78 13.17 -17.51
C PRO A 73 4.93 14.10 -16.29
N VAL A 74 4.37 13.70 -15.16
CA VAL A 74 4.35 14.49 -13.91
C VAL A 74 5.58 14.23 -13.03
N HIS A 75 6.25 13.09 -13.22
CA HIS A 75 7.42 12.69 -12.44
C HIS A 75 8.69 12.94 -13.25
N ARG A 76 9.51 13.91 -12.84
CA ARG A 76 10.81 14.17 -13.47
C ARG A 76 11.91 13.21 -13.00
N LEU A 77 11.83 12.78 -11.74
CA LEU A 77 12.82 11.88 -11.13
C LEU A 77 12.25 10.46 -11.13
N LEU A 78 13.10 9.50 -11.53
CA LEU A 78 12.78 8.08 -11.51
C LEU A 78 13.44 7.46 -10.28
N ASP A 79 12.68 7.40 -9.18
CA ASP A 79 13.09 6.70 -7.97
C ASP A 79 12.54 5.27 -7.99
N PHE A 80 13.41 4.27 -7.98
CA PHE A 80 13.06 2.86 -8.08
C PHE A 80 13.96 1.97 -7.22
N TRP A 81 13.46 0.77 -6.95
CA TRP A 81 14.20 -0.32 -6.35
C TRP A 81 14.61 -1.32 -7.44
N CYS A 82 15.86 -1.77 -7.39
CA CYS A 82 16.38 -2.83 -8.25
C CYS A 82 17.10 -3.89 -7.42
N GLY A 83 17.19 -5.09 -7.98
CA GLY A 83 17.86 -6.24 -7.39
C GLY A 83 18.81 -6.88 -8.37
N GLN A 84 19.56 -7.88 -7.91
CA GLN A 84 20.41 -8.65 -8.80
C GLN A 84 19.58 -9.67 -9.56
N SER A 85 19.72 -9.68 -10.89
CA SER A 85 18.96 -10.53 -11.80
C SER A 85 18.97 -12.00 -11.35
N GLY A 86 17.79 -12.56 -11.10
CA GLY A 86 17.60 -13.97 -10.72
C GLY A 86 18.04 -14.35 -9.30
N GLN A 87 18.48 -13.38 -8.50
CA GLN A 87 18.86 -13.60 -7.09
C GLN A 87 17.88 -12.97 -6.10
N THR A 88 17.09 -11.99 -6.53
CA THR A 88 16.05 -11.43 -5.67
C THR A 88 14.80 -12.30 -5.80
N GLU A 89 14.20 -12.65 -4.66
CA GLU A 89 12.85 -13.19 -4.72
C GLU A 89 11.92 -12.16 -5.40
N PRO A 90 11.07 -12.59 -6.34
CA PRO A 90 10.17 -11.67 -7.01
C PRO A 90 9.29 -11.00 -5.97
N TRP A 91 9.39 -9.68 -5.88
CA TRP A 91 8.56 -8.91 -4.97
C TRP A 91 7.08 -9.07 -5.36
N GLN A 92 6.26 -9.44 -4.39
CA GLN A 92 4.82 -9.66 -4.58
C GLN A 92 4.04 -8.63 -3.79
N MET A 93 3.10 -7.94 -4.45
CA MET A 93 2.17 -7.05 -3.79
C MET A 93 1.34 -7.81 -2.74
N PRO A 94 1.07 -7.21 -1.56
CA PRO A 94 0.22 -7.82 -0.54
C PRO A 94 -1.14 -8.32 -1.02
N GLN A 95 -1.71 -7.68 -2.05
CA GLN A 95 -2.95 -8.08 -2.72
C GLN A 95 -2.89 -9.49 -3.34
N THR A 96 -1.70 -9.95 -3.71
CA THR A 96 -1.48 -11.23 -4.40
C THR A 96 -1.09 -12.36 -3.47
N TRP A 97 -0.92 -12.08 -2.18
CA TRP A 97 -0.50 -13.06 -1.18
C TRP A 97 -1.60 -14.08 -0.90
N THR A 98 -1.18 -15.34 -0.68
CA THR A 98 -2.07 -16.43 -0.30
C THR A 98 -2.45 -16.36 1.17
N LEU A 99 -3.50 -17.09 1.58
CA LEU A 99 -3.90 -17.17 3.00
C LEU A 99 -2.75 -17.66 3.91
N ARG A 100 -1.91 -18.59 3.43
CA ARG A 100 -0.76 -19.10 4.19
C ARG A 100 0.30 -18.04 4.42
N ASP A 101 0.46 -17.13 3.47
CA ASP A 101 1.42 -16.03 3.60
C ASP A 101 0.99 -15.13 4.76
N TRP A 102 -0.30 -14.77 4.81
CA TRP A 102 -0.89 -13.95 5.86
C TRP A 102 -0.79 -14.56 7.27
N GLU A 103 -0.72 -15.88 7.41
CA GLU A 103 -0.49 -16.53 8.72
C GLU A 103 0.86 -16.12 9.34
N THR A 104 1.83 -15.77 8.50
CA THR A 104 3.21 -15.43 8.93
C THR A 104 3.50 -13.93 8.91
N VAL A 105 2.58 -13.12 8.39
CA VAL A 105 2.78 -11.67 8.24
C VAL A 105 2.90 -10.99 9.59
N ARG A 106 3.94 -10.15 9.73
CA ARG A 106 4.03 -9.13 10.78
C ARG A 106 3.62 -7.78 10.22
N VAL A 107 2.78 -7.10 10.97
CA VAL A 107 2.29 -5.76 10.67
C VAL A 107 3.00 -4.78 11.59
N GLN A 108 3.48 -3.69 11.02
CA GLN A 108 4.07 -2.57 11.76
C GLN A 108 3.48 -1.26 11.26
N VAL A 109 3.24 -0.32 12.16
CA VAL A 109 2.81 1.04 11.79
C VAL A 109 4.01 1.89 11.41
N HIS A 110 3.81 2.81 10.47
CA HIS A 110 4.85 3.74 10.04
C HIS A 110 5.47 4.49 11.24
N PRO A 111 6.81 4.61 11.35
CA PRO A 111 7.47 5.18 12.53
C PRO A 111 7.02 6.61 12.89
N GLN A 112 6.67 7.44 11.91
CA GLN A 112 6.15 8.79 12.18
C GLN A 112 4.82 8.81 12.95
N LEU A 113 4.05 7.72 12.89
CA LEU A 113 2.81 7.59 13.65
C LEU A 113 3.03 7.10 15.08
N LEU A 114 4.21 6.60 15.43
CA LEU A 114 4.55 6.05 16.75
C LEU A 114 4.85 7.13 17.80
N THR A 115 4.14 8.26 17.73
CA THR A 115 4.26 9.34 18.73
C THR A 115 3.19 9.22 19.81
N ALA A 116 3.50 9.68 21.02
CA ALA A 116 2.55 9.68 22.14
C ALA A 116 1.28 10.51 21.83
N ASN A 117 1.42 11.59 21.06
CA ASN A 117 0.30 12.44 20.66
C ASN A 117 -0.67 11.69 19.74
N VAL A 118 -0.14 10.99 18.72
CA VAL A 118 -0.95 10.17 17.81
C VAL A 118 -1.65 9.05 18.57
N LYS A 119 -0.93 8.35 19.47
CA LYS A 119 -1.53 7.28 20.30
C LYS A 119 -2.67 7.80 21.18
N THR A 120 -2.49 8.96 21.81
CA THR A 120 -3.52 9.60 22.64
C THR A 120 -4.74 9.96 21.80
N GLY A 121 -4.54 10.59 20.64
CA GLY A 121 -5.62 10.93 19.72
C GLY A 121 -6.39 9.70 19.22
N LEU A 122 -5.69 8.60 18.91
CA LEU A 122 -6.29 7.33 18.53
C LEU A 122 -7.18 6.75 19.65
N LEU A 123 -6.69 6.75 20.89
CA LEU A 123 -7.44 6.28 22.06
C LEU A 123 -8.70 7.11 22.29
N GLU A 124 -8.61 8.43 22.17
CA GLU A 124 -9.77 9.31 22.27
C GLU A 124 -10.79 9.06 21.16
N ALA A 125 -10.32 8.88 19.92
CA ALA A 125 -11.19 8.57 18.79
C ALA A 125 -11.96 7.25 18.99
N ILE A 126 -11.28 6.21 19.49
CA ILE A 126 -11.91 4.93 19.85
C ILE A 126 -12.94 5.12 20.97
N ARG A 127 -12.61 5.85 22.04
CA ARG A 127 -13.55 6.08 23.16
C ARG A 127 -14.79 6.85 22.72
N GLN A 128 -14.62 7.82 21.84
CA GLN A 128 -15.71 8.67 21.33
C GLN A 128 -16.43 8.07 20.13
N GLN A 129 -16.02 6.89 19.65
CA GLN A 129 -16.59 6.24 18.47
C GLN A 129 -16.56 7.12 17.21
N ARG A 130 -15.49 7.91 17.03
CA ARG A 130 -15.28 8.76 15.85
C ARG A 130 -14.15 8.23 14.96
N SER A 131 -14.20 8.56 13.68
CA SER A 131 -13.10 8.27 12.75
C SER A 131 -11.82 9.01 13.17
N PHE A 132 -10.67 8.37 12.93
CA PHE A 132 -9.35 8.93 13.20
C PHE A 132 -8.60 9.18 11.89
N GLU A 133 -8.36 10.45 11.56
CA GLU A 133 -7.63 10.85 10.35
C GLU A 133 -6.13 10.58 10.53
N LEU A 134 -5.57 9.67 9.73
CA LEU A 134 -4.13 9.34 9.71
C LEU A 134 -3.32 10.33 8.86
N SER A 135 -3.93 10.88 7.81
CA SER A 135 -3.28 11.78 6.84
C SER A 135 -2.69 13.04 7.45
N GLN A 136 -3.24 13.52 8.56
CA GLN A 136 -2.70 14.68 9.29
C GLN A 136 -1.39 14.40 10.05
N HIS A 137 -0.98 13.13 10.14
CA HIS A 137 0.14 12.69 10.97
C HIS A 137 1.33 12.14 10.19
N LEU A 138 1.23 12.09 8.86
CA LEU A 138 2.26 11.58 7.97
C LEU A 138 2.62 12.67 6.95
N SER A 139 3.91 12.95 6.79
CA SER A 139 4.37 13.96 5.81
C SER A 139 4.58 13.37 4.40
N ALA A 140 4.29 12.08 4.20
CA ALA A 140 4.45 11.45 2.89
C ALA A 140 3.36 11.93 1.93
N PRO A 141 3.58 11.83 0.61
CA PRO A 141 2.61 12.28 -0.37
C PRO A 141 1.44 11.28 -0.41
N VAL A 142 0.40 11.56 0.38
CA VAL A 142 -0.81 10.74 0.42
C VAL A 142 -1.70 11.12 -0.76
N THR A 143 -2.24 10.12 -1.47
CA THR A 143 -3.12 10.36 -2.63
C THR A 143 -4.52 10.88 -2.23
N GLY A 144 -4.85 10.89 -0.93
CA GLY A 144 -6.10 11.42 -0.39
C GLY A 144 -6.17 11.32 1.15
N PRO A 145 -7.22 11.86 1.79
CA PRO A 145 -7.41 11.68 3.22
C PRO A 145 -7.64 10.20 3.54
N VAL A 146 -6.93 9.68 4.54
CA VAL A 146 -7.06 8.30 5.01
C VAL A 146 -7.47 8.35 6.47
N SER A 147 -8.60 7.71 6.77
CA SER A 147 -9.14 7.64 8.12
C SER A 147 -9.44 6.22 8.56
N LEU A 148 -9.21 5.95 9.84
CA LEU A 148 -9.58 4.69 10.46
C LEU A 148 -10.97 4.81 11.08
N SER A 149 -11.83 3.85 10.78
CA SER A 149 -13.06 3.67 11.55
C SER A 149 -12.73 3.33 13.01
N PRO A 150 -13.63 3.60 13.98
CA PRO A 150 -13.40 3.25 15.38
C PRO A 150 -13.07 1.77 15.59
N TYR A 151 -13.71 0.89 14.80
CA TYR A 151 -13.46 -0.54 14.80
C TYR A 151 -12.03 -0.88 14.35
N LEU A 152 -11.60 -0.35 13.19
CA LEU A 152 -10.24 -0.60 12.69
C LEU A 152 -9.19 0.00 13.62
N ALA A 153 -9.40 1.22 14.12
CA ALA A 153 -8.55 1.85 15.12
C ALA A 153 -8.37 0.97 16.36
N ALA A 154 -9.47 0.40 16.89
CA ALA A 154 -9.42 -0.50 18.04
C ALA A 154 -8.67 -1.80 17.73
N CYS A 155 -8.82 -2.36 16.52
CA CYS A 155 -8.09 -3.57 16.09
C CYS A 155 -6.59 -3.31 15.96
N LEU A 156 -6.20 -2.18 15.37
CA LEU A 156 -4.81 -1.84 15.08
C LEU A 156 -4.06 -1.21 16.25
N LEU A 157 -4.75 -0.79 17.32
CA LEU A 157 -4.17 -0.14 18.51
C LEU A 157 -2.85 -0.77 19.04
N PRO A 158 -2.69 -2.10 19.15
CA PRO A 158 -1.46 -2.69 19.70
C PRO A 158 -0.21 -2.41 18.84
N LEU A 159 -0.38 -2.00 17.58
CA LEU A 159 0.73 -1.64 16.69
C LEU A 159 1.50 -0.40 17.15
N TRP A 160 0.89 0.45 18.00
CA TRP A 160 1.57 1.59 18.63
C TRP A 160 2.52 1.20 19.76
N ASP A 161 2.45 -0.06 20.23
CA ASP A 161 3.34 -0.59 21.26
C ASP A 161 4.43 -1.49 20.66
N ALA A 162 4.05 -2.37 19.74
CA ALA A 162 4.99 -3.25 19.06
C ALA A 162 4.39 -3.85 17.77
N PRO A 163 5.23 -4.27 16.79
CA PRO A 163 4.76 -5.00 15.62
C PRO A 163 4.01 -6.29 15.99
N GLN A 164 2.82 -6.48 15.41
CA GLN A 164 1.95 -7.62 15.71
C GLN A 164 1.92 -8.63 14.56
N SER A 165 1.63 -9.90 14.86
CA SER A 165 1.29 -10.85 13.80
C SER A 165 -0.13 -10.60 13.29
N PHE A 166 -0.37 -10.84 12.00
CA PHE A 166 -1.70 -10.73 11.44
C PHE A 166 -2.74 -11.62 12.16
N PRO A 167 -2.44 -12.90 12.48
CA PRO A 167 -3.36 -13.71 13.29
C PRO A 167 -3.70 -13.10 14.66
N ALA A 168 -2.76 -12.43 15.34
CA ALA A 168 -3.03 -11.77 16.61
C ALA A 168 -4.00 -10.58 16.44
N LEU A 169 -3.89 -9.85 15.34
CA LEU A 169 -4.83 -8.78 15.01
C LEU A 169 -6.23 -9.32 14.68
N VAL A 170 -6.34 -10.44 13.97
CA VAL A 170 -7.63 -11.12 13.71
C VAL A 170 -8.29 -11.57 15.02
N GLN A 171 -7.52 -12.18 15.92
CA GLN A 171 -8.03 -12.56 17.25
C GLN A 171 -8.50 -11.36 18.07
N ARG A 172 -7.79 -10.24 17.96
CA ARG A 172 -8.22 -8.98 18.57
C ARG A 172 -9.50 -8.45 17.93
N ALA A 173 -9.62 -8.48 16.61
CA ALA A 173 -10.80 -8.04 15.89
C ALA A 173 -12.07 -8.78 16.35
N LEU A 174 -11.97 -10.11 16.53
CA LEU A 174 -13.05 -10.94 17.07
C LEU A 174 -13.41 -10.61 18.53
N LYS A 175 -12.46 -10.10 19.33
CA LYS A 175 -12.73 -9.62 20.70
C LYS A 175 -13.38 -8.25 20.71
N VAL A 176 -12.94 -7.35 19.82
CA VAL A 176 -13.48 -5.99 19.68
C VAL A 176 -14.92 -6.05 19.17
N ARG A 177 -15.19 -6.92 18.19
CA ARG A 177 -16.53 -7.15 17.63
C ARG A 177 -16.82 -8.65 17.59
N SER A 178 -17.41 -9.16 18.67
CA SER A 178 -17.74 -10.57 18.81
C SER A 178 -19.02 -10.98 18.07
N ARG A 179 -19.91 -10.01 17.79
CA ARG A 179 -21.17 -10.22 17.09
C ARG A 179 -21.35 -9.24 15.94
N ASP A 180 -21.96 -9.72 14.87
CA ASP A 180 -22.37 -8.91 13.75
C ASP A 180 -23.48 -7.92 14.22
N PRO A 181 -23.37 -6.62 13.95
CA PRO A 181 -24.30 -5.62 14.47
C PRO A 181 -25.70 -5.69 13.84
N ILE A 182 -25.85 -6.33 12.67
CA ILE A 182 -27.13 -6.45 11.96
C ILE A 182 -27.83 -7.75 12.38
N THR A 183 -27.12 -8.87 12.35
CA THR A 183 -27.69 -10.20 12.60
C THR A 183 -27.58 -10.65 14.05
N LEU A 184 -26.73 -10.01 14.85
CA LEU A 184 -26.40 -10.36 16.24
C LEU A 184 -25.80 -11.76 16.42
N LYS A 185 -25.46 -12.44 15.31
CA LYS A 185 -24.77 -13.73 15.29
C LYS A 185 -23.27 -13.53 15.54
N PRO A 186 -22.55 -14.54 16.03
CA PRO A 186 -21.10 -14.48 16.15
C PRO A 186 -20.45 -14.10 14.81
N VAL A 187 -19.48 -13.20 14.85
CA VAL A 187 -18.72 -12.79 13.64
C VAL A 187 -17.97 -14.01 13.10
N ASN A 188 -18.05 -14.23 11.79
CA ASN A 188 -17.30 -15.27 11.12
C ASN A 188 -15.79 -14.89 11.11
N PRO A 189 -14.89 -15.73 11.66
CA PRO A 189 -13.44 -15.48 11.62
C PRO A 189 -12.89 -15.21 10.23
N HIS A 190 -13.41 -15.89 9.19
CA HIS A 190 -12.97 -15.67 7.81
C HIS A 190 -13.34 -14.27 7.32
N GLN A 191 -14.54 -13.80 7.64
CA GLN A 191 -14.98 -12.46 7.27
C GLN A 191 -14.16 -11.39 7.98
N ALA A 192 -13.91 -11.54 9.29
CA ALA A 192 -13.06 -10.63 10.04
C ALA A 192 -11.62 -10.59 9.49
N SER A 193 -11.10 -11.75 9.08
CA SER A 193 -9.78 -11.84 8.44
C SER A 193 -9.75 -11.09 7.10
N GLN A 194 -10.75 -11.28 6.24
CA GLN A 194 -10.83 -10.61 4.94
C GLN A 194 -10.95 -9.09 5.10
N GLU A 195 -11.86 -8.60 5.96
CA GLU A 195 -12.03 -7.17 6.20
C GLU A 195 -10.73 -6.52 6.72
N LEU A 196 -10.00 -7.21 7.60
CA LEU A 196 -8.73 -6.70 8.12
C LEU A 196 -7.61 -6.75 7.06
N GLN A 197 -7.58 -7.80 6.24
CA GLN A 197 -6.65 -7.94 5.13
C GLN A 197 -6.83 -6.78 4.13
N ASP A 198 -8.06 -6.51 3.71
CA ASP A 198 -8.37 -5.43 2.77
C ASP A 198 -7.98 -4.06 3.35
N ALA A 199 -8.26 -3.83 4.64
CA ALA A 199 -7.85 -2.60 5.32
C ALA A 199 -6.32 -2.44 5.37
N LEU A 200 -5.58 -3.51 5.71
CA LEU A 200 -4.12 -3.47 5.81
C LEU A 200 -3.45 -3.29 4.46
N VAL A 201 -3.96 -3.94 3.41
CA VAL A 201 -3.51 -3.74 2.04
C VAL A 201 -3.66 -2.27 1.63
N ASN A 202 -4.82 -1.66 1.89
CA ASN A 202 -5.04 -0.26 1.55
C ASN A 202 -4.13 0.69 2.35
N LEU A 203 -3.90 0.40 3.63
CA LEU A 203 -2.98 1.17 4.47
C LEU A 203 -1.51 1.01 4.03
N GLU A 204 -1.13 -0.16 3.52
CA GLU A 204 0.22 -0.44 3.01
C GLU A 204 0.49 0.30 1.70
N LEU A 205 -0.49 0.37 0.80
CA LEU A 205 -0.41 1.14 -0.44
C LEU A 205 -0.14 2.63 -0.21
N ASP A 206 -0.60 3.18 0.91
CA ASP A 206 -0.37 4.56 1.34
C ASP A 206 0.77 4.70 2.38
N LEU A 207 1.56 3.64 2.57
CA LEU A 207 2.73 3.60 3.44
C LEU A 207 2.45 3.87 4.93
N TYR A 208 1.19 3.70 5.39
CA TYR A 208 0.83 3.83 6.80
C TYR A 208 1.22 2.60 7.62
N VAL A 209 1.25 1.43 6.99
CA VAL A 209 1.69 0.18 7.59
C VAL A 209 2.70 -0.51 6.70
N LEU A 210 3.62 -1.24 7.33
CA LEU A 210 4.54 -2.15 6.67
C LEU A 210 4.09 -3.58 6.93
N LEU A 211 3.98 -4.36 5.87
CA LEU A 211 3.66 -5.78 5.92
C LEU A 211 4.91 -6.59 5.63
N ILE A 212 5.37 -7.35 6.63
CA ILE A 212 6.61 -8.13 6.56
C ILE A 212 6.25 -9.60 6.54
N ARG A 213 6.54 -10.29 5.43
CA ARG A 213 6.53 -11.76 5.40
C ARG A 213 7.80 -12.26 6.07
N SER A 214 7.69 -13.31 6.90
CA SER A 214 8.88 -14.08 7.21
C SER A 214 9.31 -14.77 5.91
N GLY A 215 10.47 -14.39 5.37
CA GLY A 215 11.06 -15.10 4.25
C GLY A 215 11.14 -16.60 4.58
N LYS A 216 11.02 -17.46 3.57
CA LYS A 216 11.49 -18.83 3.76
C LYS A 216 12.97 -18.77 4.16
N PRO A 217 13.40 -19.55 5.16
CA PRO A 217 14.82 -19.68 5.45
C PRO A 217 15.58 -20.24 4.25
#